data_AF-A0A1H8NGJ2-F1
#
_entry.id   AF-A0A1H8NGJ2-F1
#
_cell.length_a   1.000
_cell.length_b   1.000
_cell.length_c   1.000
_cell.angle_alpha   90.00
_cell.angle_beta   90.00
_cell.angle_gamma   90.00
#
_symmetry.space_group_name_H-M   'P 1'
#
loop_
_entity.id
_entity.type
_entity.pdbx_description
1 polymer ?
#
loop_
_entity_poly.entity_id
_entity_poly.type
_entity_poly.pdbx_seq_one_letter_code
_entity_poly.pdbx_strand_id
1 'polypeptide(L)'
;MKTIMKLSLISGLLASGIVLADPHSDAYQKYASSGYHHSADSRSEGQGMEGKKAFWDKMADRLQLTSEQRASIEAIMEKSKPQTAAIREKIRTNRRELRELARNPQIDDSRVQQLARERGNLVTELVTERTRTRHAINQILTDAQQEQMKQMREKNRHHGKG
;
A
#
# COMPACT_ATOMS: atom_id res chain seq x y z
N MET A 1 10.23 31.85 -50.22
CA MET A 1 11.66 31.46 -50.36
C MET A 1 12.55 32.59 -49.87
N LYS A 2 13.31 32.33 -48.79
CA LYS A 2 14.67 32.80 -48.48
C LYS A 2 14.91 32.62 -46.97
N THR A 3 15.61 31.54 -46.67
CA THR A 3 16.16 31.05 -45.40
C THR A 3 17.26 31.94 -44.84
N ILE A 4 17.30 32.22 -43.53
CA ILE A 4 18.50 32.59 -42.74
C ILE A 4 18.27 32.11 -41.30
N MET A 5 18.73 30.90 -40.94
CA MET A 5 20.02 30.56 -40.30
C MET A 5 20.13 30.82 -38.79
N LYS A 6 20.63 29.78 -38.13
CA LYS A 6 20.79 29.52 -36.70
C LYS A 6 21.70 30.55 -35.99
N LEU A 7 21.25 31.05 -34.85
CA LEU A 7 22.04 31.50 -33.69
C LEU A 7 21.41 30.88 -32.45
N SER A 8 22.06 30.57 -31.34
CA SER A 8 23.44 30.31 -30.97
C SER A 8 23.30 29.69 -29.58
N LEU A 9 24.18 28.74 -29.26
CA LEU A 9 24.37 28.12 -27.96
C LEU A 9 24.17 29.09 -26.79
N ILE A 10 23.26 28.77 -25.88
CA ILE A 10 23.29 29.34 -24.52
C ILE A 10 24.05 28.35 -23.65
N SER A 11 25.26 28.79 -23.35
CA SER A 11 26.21 28.34 -22.34
C SER A 11 25.56 27.97 -21.01
N GLY A 12 26.11 26.91 -20.40
CA GLY A 12 25.71 26.41 -19.10
C GLY A 12 25.85 27.43 -17.97
N LEU A 13 24.94 27.30 -17.01
CA LEU A 13 25.06 27.90 -15.69
C LEU A 13 25.16 26.75 -14.69
N LEU A 14 26.38 26.50 -14.17
CA LEU A 14 26.61 25.68 -13.00
C LEU A 14 26.09 26.43 -11.77
N ALA A 15 24.90 26.08 -11.29
CA ALA A 15 24.46 26.48 -9.97
C ALA A 15 25.04 25.51 -8.94
N SER A 16 26.16 25.91 -8.31
CA SER A 16 26.63 25.32 -7.06
C SER A 16 25.59 25.54 -5.98
N GLY A 17 24.90 24.47 -5.58
CA GLY A 17 24.11 24.44 -4.35
C GLY A 17 25.02 24.13 -3.18
N ILE A 18 25.37 25.15 -2.40
CA ILE A 18 25.90 24.98 -1.04
C ILE A 18 24.74 24.45 -0.20
N VAL A 19 24.80 23.18 0.21
CA VAL A 19 23.92 22.67 1.27
C VAL A 19 24.63 22.95 2.59
N LEU A 20 24.11 23.93 3.32
CA LEU A 20 24.44 24.20 4.71
C LEU A 20 24.10 22.95 5.54
N ALA A 21 25.10 22.41 6.23
CA ALA A 21 24.92 21.36 7.22
C ALA A 21 24.21 21.96 8.45
N ASP A 22 23.00 21.47 8.74
CA ASP A 22 22.22 21.83 9.91
C ASP A 22 22.51 20.81 11.03
N PRO A 23 23.03 21.21 12.21
CA PRO A 23 23.28 20.29 13.31
C PRO A 23 22.01 20.16 14.15
N HIS A 24 21.06 19.34 13.70
CA HIS A 24 19.93 18.93 14.53
C HIS A 24 19.62 17.45 14.31
N SER A 25 20.51 16.58 14.78
CA SER A 25 20.28 15.13 14.85
C SER A 25 20.32 14.60 16.28
N ASP A 26 19.59 15.26 17.20
CA ASP A 26 19.34 14.74 18.56
C ASP A 26 17.92 14.16 18.73
N ALA A 27 17.13 14.08 17.65
CA ALA A 27 15.78 13.52 17.69
C ALA A 27 15.68 12.04 17.24
N TYR A 28 16.80 11.37 16.96
CA TYR A 28 16.80 9.99 16.45
C TYR A 28 16.99 8.89 17.51
N GLN A 29 17.06 9.25 18.80
CA GLN A 29 17.22 8.29 19.90
C GLN A 29 15.93 7.97 20.66
N LYS A 30 14.79 8.63 20.37
CA LYS A 30 13.52 8.42 21.10
C LYS A 30 12.52 7.47 20.44
N TYR A 31 13.00 6.55 19.61
CA TYR A 31 12.18 5.42 19.09
C TYR A 31 12.79 4.04 19.37
N ALA A 32 13.88 3.98 20.14
CA ALA A 32 14.57 2.73 20.48
C ALA A 32 13.97 1.97 21.68
N SER A 33 12.86 2.44 22.28
CA SER A 33 12.23 1.74 23.41
C SER A 33 10.71 1.91 23.43
N SER A 34 10.02 1.18 22.57
CA SER A 34 8.66 0.75 22.87
C SER A 34 8.48 -0.64 22.29
N GLY A 35 8.92 -1.63 23.07
CA GLY A 35 8.68 -3.04 22.81
C GLY A 35 7.18 -3.30 22.91
N TYR A 36 6.49 -3.27 21.77
CA TYR A 36 5.21 -3.92 21.66
C TYR A 36 5.44 -5.42 21.83
N HIS A 37 5.20 -5.92 23.03
CA HIS A 37 5.03 -7.33 23.33
C HIS A 37 3.74 -7.83 22.66
N HIS A 38 3.79 -8.07 21.34
CA HIS A 38 2.90 -9.02 20.73
C HIS A 38 3.57 -10.38 20.83
N SER A 39 3.15 -11.14 21.84
CA SER A 39 3.54 -12.51 22.07
C SER A 39 3.59 -13.28 20.75
N ALA A 40 4.81 -13.67 20.38
CA ALA A 40 5.07 -14.64 19.34
C ALA A 40 4.72 -16.03 19.88
N ASP A 41 3.44 -16.30 20.11
CA ASP A 41 3.00 -17.68 20.30
C ASP A 41 1.53 -17.87 19.94
N SER A 42 1.33 -18.47 18.78
CA SER A 42 0.16 -19.24 18.31
C SER A 42 0.09 -19.12 16.78
N ARG A 43 0.78 -20.06 16.12
CA ARG A 43 0.43 -20.47 14.76
C ARG A 43 -1.00 -21.02 14.79
N SER A 44 -1.99 -20.14 14.61
CA SER A 44 -3.30 -20.58 14.10
C SER A 44 -3.23 -20.55 12.58
N GLU A 45 -2.73 -21.66 12.01
CA GLU A 45 -2.99 -22.01 10.62
C GLU A 45 -4.49 -22.34 10.47
N GLY A 46 -5.35 -21.31 10.48
CA GLY A 46 -6.80 -21.47 10.35
C GLY A 46 -7.60 -20.16 10.46
N GLN A 47 -7.24 -19.27 11.38
CA GLN A 47 -8.05 -18.07 11.68
C GLN A 47 -7.99 -16.95 10.63
N GLY A 48 -7.02 -16.98 9.70
CA GLY A 48 -6.77 -15.88 8.77
C GLY A 48 -7.76 -15.76 7.59
N MET A 49 -8.51 -16.83 7.29
CA MET A 49 -9.58 -16.83 6.26
C MET A 49 -10.95 -16.65 6.91
N GLU A 50 -11.19 -17.35 8.02
CA GLU A 50 -12.44 -17.30 8.79
C GLU A 50 -12.74 -15.89 9.31
N GLY A 51 -11.72 -15.18 9.81
CA GLY A 51 -11.86 -13.78 10.23
C GLY A 51 -12.17 -12.80 9.10
N LYS A 52 -11.71 -13.07 7.87
CA LYS A 52 -12.00 -12.22 6.70
C LYS A 52 -13.43 -12.41 6.21
N LYS A 53 -13.89 -13.67 6.16
CA LYS A 53 -15.28 -14.00 5.82
C LYS A 53 -16.23 -13.40 6.85
N ALA A 54 -15.94 -13.58 8.14
CA ALA A 54 -16.73 -12.99 9.22
C ALA A 54 -16.78 -11.46 9.16
N PHE A 55 -15.68 -10.80 8.76
CA PHE A 55 -15.68 -9.35 8.56
C PHE A 55 -16.56 -8.91 7.38
N TRP A 56 -16.48 -9.63 6.25
CA TRP A 56 -17.31 -9.37 5.08
C TRP A 56 -18.79 -9.53 5.39
N ASP A 57 -19.17 -10.65 6.01
CA ASP A 57 -20.56 -10.96 6.36
C ASP A 57 -21.14 -9.85 7.27
N LYS A 58 -20.39 -9.44 8.30
CA LYS A 58 -20.77 -8.31 9.18
C LYS A 58 -20.89 -6.96 8.47
N MET A 59 -20.17 -6.73 7.38
CA MET A 59 -20.28 -5.50 6.60
C MET A 59 -21.50 -5.55 5.68
N ALA A 60 -21.75 -6.69 5.03
CA ALA A 60 -22.91 -6.91 4.20
C ALA A 60 -24.22 -6.76 5.00
N ASP A 61 -24.25 -7.29 6.23
CA ASP A 61 -25.41 -7.15 7.13
C ASP A 61 -25.62 -5.69 7.55
N ARG A 62 -24.55 -4.98 7.89
CA ARG A 62 -24.63 -3.56 8.28
C ARG A 62 -25.15 -2.68 7.15
N LEU A 63 -24.72 -2.93 5.92
CA LEU A 63 -25.19 -2.21 4.73
C LEU A 63 -26.54 -2.71 4.21
N GLN A 64 -27.13 -3.73 4.88
CA GLN A 64 -28.38 -4.35 4.47
C GLN A 64 -28.38 -4.76 2.99
N LEU A 65 -27.28 -5.39 2.55
CA LEU A 65 -27.13 -5.79 1.15
C LEU A 65 -28.15 -6.87 0.78
N THR A 66 -28.80 -6.71 -0.37
CA THR A 66 -29.70 -7.74 -0.92
C THR A 66 -28.93 -8.99 -1.33
N SER A 67 -29.64 -10.10 -1.54
CA SER A 67 -29.07 -11.35 -2.07
C SER A 67 -28.29 -11.12 -3.37
N GLU A 68 -28.84 -10.32 -4.28
CA GLU A 68 -28.27 -10.04 -5.59
C GLU A 68 -27.01 -9.17 -5.47
N GLN A 69 -27.04 -8.17 -4.58
CA GLN A 69 -25.87 -7.33 -4.30
C GLN A 69 -24.74 -8.18 -3.70
N ARG A 70 -25.05 -9.04 -2.73
CA ARG A 70 -24.06 -9.94 -2.09
C ARG A 70 -23.40 -10.85 -3.12
N ALA A 71 -24.19 -11.53 -3.96
CA ALA A 71 -23.68 -12.42 -5.00
C ALA A 71 -22.79 -11.66 -6.01
N SER A 72 -23.22 -10.47 -6.42
CA SER A 72 -22.46 -9.64 -7.37
C SER A 72 -21.12 -9.18 -6.79
N ILE A 73 -21.09 -8.79 -5.51
CA ILE A 73 -19.86 -8.37 -4.85
C ILE A 73 -18.93 -9.56 -4.60
N GLU A 74 -19.47 -10.71 -4.20
CA GLU A 74 -18.69 -11.94 -4.03
C GLU A 74 -17.99 -12.35 -5.33
N ALA A 75 -18.70 -12.29 -6.46
CA ALA A 75 -18.12 -12.55 -7.78
C ALA A 75 -16.96 -11.59 -8.11
N ILE A 76 -17.10 -10.29 -7.81
CA ILE A 76 -16.02 -9.31 -7.99
C ILE A 76 -14.80 -9.65 -7.10
N MET A 77 -15.05 -10.00 -5.84
CA MET A 77 -13.98 -10.35 -4.90
C MET A 77 -13.23 -11.61 -5.32
N GLU A 78 -13.94 -12.68 -5.68
CA GLU A 78 -13.32 -13.93 -6.12
C GLU A 78 -12.54 -13.73 -7.43
N LYS A 79 -13.02 -12.89 -8.35
CA LYS A 79 -12.28 -12.54 -9.57
C LYS A 79 -10.95 -11.81 -9.28
N SER A 80 -10.93 -10.90 -8.30
CA SER A 80 -9.73 -10.11 -7.96
C SER A 80 -8.73 -10.85 -7.05
N LYS A 81 -9.22 -11.84 -6.29
CA LYS A 81 -8.46 -12.62 -5.32
C LYS A 81 -7.14 -13.21 -5.85
N PRO A 82 -7.10 -13.93 -6.99
CA PRO A 82 -5.85 -14.54 -7.48
C PRO A 82 -4.78 -13.48 -7.80
N GLN A 83 -5.16 -12.40 -8.48
CA GLN A 83 -4.22 -11.32 -8.83
C GLN A 83 -3.69 -10.62 -7.56
N THR A 84 -4.58 -10.28 -6.63
CA THR A 84 -4.18 -9.68 -5.36
C THR A 84 -3.28 -10.61 -4.53
N ALA A 85 -3.54 -11.92 -4.53
CA ALA A 85 -2.73 -12.90 -3.84
C ALA A 85 -1.32 -13.00 -4.44
N ALA A 86 -1.21 -13.05 -5.76
CA ALA A 86 0.07 -13.09 -6.46
C ALA A 86 0.94 -11.86 -6.16
N ILE A 87 0.36 -10.64 -6.20
CA ILE A 87 1.09 -9.41 -5.88
C ILE A 87 1.57 -9.42 -4.42
N ARG A 88 0.74 -9.89 -3.48
CA ARG A 88 1.12 -10.00 -2.06
C ARG A 88 2.26 -10.97 -1.85
N GLU A 89 2.29 -12.10 -2.56
CA GLU A 89 3.41 -13.03 -2.41
C GLU A 89 4.71 -12.42 -2.96
N LYS A 90 4.67 -11.74 -4.11
CA LYS A 90 5.82 -10.98 -4.62
C LYS A 90 6.33 -9.95 -3.61
N ILE A 91 5.43 -9.22 -2.96
CA ILE A 91 5.78 -8.27 -1.88
C ILE A 91 6.43 -8.99 -0.68
N ARG A 92 5.94 -10.17 -0.30
CA ARG A 92 6.51 -10.96 0.79
C ARG A 92 7.93 -11.42 0.45
N THR A 93 8.14 -11.93 -0.76
CA THR A 93 9.45 -12.32 -1.28
C THR A 93 10.42 -11.14 -1.29
N ASN A 94 10.05 -10.03 -1.93
CA ASN A 94 10.85 -8.80 -1.94
C ASN A 94 11.22 -8.32 -0.53
N ARG A 95 10.29 -8.42 0.44
CA ARG A 95 10.58 -8.09 1.84
C ARG A 95 11.58 -9.05 2.50
N ARG A 96 11.58 -10.34 2.14
CA ARG A 96 12.56 -11.31 2.65
C ARG A 96 13.95 -10.97 2.10
N GLU A 97 14.06 -10.71 0.80
CA GLU A 97 15.33 -10.35 0.16
C GLU A 97 15.96 -9.08 0.74
N LEU A 98 15.16 -8.03 0.96
CA LEU A 98 15.63 -6.81 1.64
C LEU A 98 16.14 -7.08 3.07
N ARG A 99 15.47 -7.98 3.81
CA ARG A 99 15.89 -8.37 5.17
C ARG A 99 17.16 -9.21 5.17
N GLU A 100 17.38 -10.01 4.14
CA GLU A 100 18.59 -10.82 3.99
C GLU A 100 19.78 -9.92 3.66
N LEU A 101 19.63 -8.96 2.73
CA LEU A 101 20.68 -7.97 2.46
C LEU A 101 21.09 -7.17 3.70
N ALA A 102 20.12 -6.78 4.52
CA ALA A 102 20.39 -6.04 5.76
C ALA A 102 21.17 -6.85 6.82
N ARG A 103 21.28 -8.18 6.66
CA ARG A 103 22.07 -9.05 7.56
C ARG A 103 23.48 -9.30 7.04
N ASN A 104 23.77 -8.93 5.80
CA ASN A 104 25.10 -9.12 5.23
C ASN A 104 26.11 -8.18 5.91
N PRO A 105 27.36 -8.62 6.13
CA PRO A 105 28.41 -7.77 6.72
C PRO A 105 28.75 -6.54 5.88
N GLN A 106 28.47 -6.59 4.57
CA GLN A 106 28.65 -5.50 3.62
C GLN A 106 27.34 -5.31 2.86
N ILE A 107 26.91 -4.05 2.73
CA ILE A 107 25.68 -3.70 2.03
C ILE A 107 25.93 -3.57 0.53
N ASP A 108 25.05 -4.16 -0.28
CA ASP A 108 25.01 -3.94 -1.73
C ASP A 108 23.94 -2.87 -2.02
N ASP A 109 24.37 -1.61 -2.08
CA ASP A 109 23.47 -0.46 -2.30
C ASP A 109 22.72 -0.54 -3.64
N SER A 110 23.36 -1.09 -4.67
CA SER A 110 22.74 -1.27 -5.99
C SER A 110 21.56 -2.25 -5.90
N ARG A 111 21.77 -3.38 -5.22
CA ARG A 111 20.72 -4.38 -5.01
C ARG A 111 19.60 -3.85 -4.10
N VAL A 112 19.95 -3.10 -3.05
CA VAL A 112 18.95 -2.42 -2.20
C VAL A 112 18.09 -1.46 -3.03
N GLN A 113 18.72 -0.63 -3.87
CA GLN A 113 18.00 0.31 -4.71
C GLN A 113 17.08 -0.41 -5.72
N GLN A 114 17.55 -1.50 -6.32
CA GLN A 114 16.74 -2.32 -7.22
C GLN A 114 15.50 -2.87 -6.50
N LEU A 115 15.68 -3.52 -5.35
CA LEU A 115 14.58 -4.10 -4.58
C LEU A 115 13.60 -3.05 -4.06
N ALA A 116 14.07 -1.86 -3.70
CA ALA A 116 13.22 -0.75 -3.31
C ALA A 116 12.33 -0.28 -4.48
N ARG A 117 12.88 -0.19 -5.69
CA ARG A 117 12.10 0.15 -6.90
C ARG A 117 11.07 -0.93 -7.23
N GLU A 118 11.48 -2.20 -7.19
CA GLU A 118 10.57 -3.33 -7.38
C GLU A 118 9.42 -3.31 -6.35
N ARG A 119 9.73 -3.02 -5.08
CA ARG A 119 8.73 -2.87 -4.04
C ARG A 119 7.74 -1.75 -4.34
N GLY A 120 8.23 -0.60 -4.80
CA GLY A 120 7.40 0.52 -5.23
C GLY A 120 6.41 0.10 -6.32
N ASN A 121 6.91 -0.57 -7.36
CA ASN A 121 6.07 -1.06 -8.47
C ASN A 121 5.00 -2.05 -8.00
N LEU A 122 5.35 -3.01 -7.15
CA LEU A 122 4.40 -3.97 -6.59
C LEU A 122 3.32 -3.30 -5.72
N VAL A 123 3.69 -2.27 -4.95
CA VAL A 123 2.73 -1.50 -4.16
C VAL A 123 1.79 -0.71 -5.07
N THR A 124 2.30 -0.09 -6.13
CA THR A 124 1.49 0.60 -7.14
C THR A 124 0.47 -0.36 -7.77
N GLU A 125 0.91 -1.56 -8.17
CA GLU A 125 0.04 -2.59 -8.73
C GLU A 125 -1.06 -3.01 -7.74
N LEU A 126 -0.69 -3.28 -6.49
CA LEU A 126 -1.63 -3.68 -5.45
C LEU A 126 -2.67 -2.59 -5.14
N VAL A 127 -2.25 -1.33 -5.06
CA VAL A 127 -3.15 -0.19 -4.80
C VAL A 127 -4.10 0.01 -5.98
N THR A 128 -3.59 -0.09 -7.20
CA THR A 128 -4.41 0.02 -8.41
C THR A 128 -5.49 -1.06 -8.44
N GLU A 129 -5.11 -2.32 -8.24
CA GLU A 129 -6.05 -3.44 -8.25
C GLU A 129 -7.12 -3.29 -7.16
N ARG A 130 -6.71 -3.03 -5.91
CA ARG A 130 -7.66 -2.80 -4.81
C ARG A 130 -8.60 -1.63 -5.05
N THR A 131 -8.12 -0.58 -5.69
CA THR A 131 -8.94 0.60 -5.99
C THR A 131 -9.99 0.27 -7.04
N ARG A 132 -9.61 -0.47 -8.09
CA ARG A 132 -10.54 -0.96 -9.12
C ARG A 132 -11.60 -1.89 -8.51
N THR A 133 -11.20 -2.86 -7.69
CA THR A 133 -12.15 -3.75 -6.99
C THR A 133 -13.15 -2.97 -6.14
N ARG A 134 -12.64 -2.03 -5.32
CA ARG A 134 -13.51 -1.18 -4.46
C ARG A 134 -14.45 -0.32 -5.28
N HIS A 135 -13.96 0.25 -6.38
CA HIS A 135 -14.79 1.04 -7.27
C HIS A 135 -15.92 0.19 -7.87
N ALA A 136 -15.61 -1.01 -8.39
CA ALA A 136 -16.61 -1.93 -8.92
C ALA A 136 -17.66 -2.35 -7.85
N ILE A 137 -17.23 -2.60 -6.62
CA ILE A 137 -18.15 -2.86 -5.50
C ILE A 137 -19.05 -1.67 -5.22
N ASN A 138 -18.50 -0.45 -5.18
CA ASN A 138 -19.29 0.76 -4.93
C ASN A 138 -20.38 0.97 -5.98
N GLN A 139 -20.17 0.58 -7.24
CA GLN A 139 -21.18 0.70 -8.31
C GLN A 139 -22.40 -0.23 -8.11
N ILE A 140 -22.31 -1.23 -7.23
CA ILE A 140 -23.43 -2.13 -6.89
C ILE A 140 -24.31 -1.55 -5.78
N LEU A 141 -23.77 -0.62 -4.99
CA LEU A 141 -24.42 -0.07 -3.82
C LEU A 141 -25.32 1.10 -4.19
N THR A 142 -26.44 1.22 -3.48
CA THR A 142 -27.29 2.41 -3.57
C THR A 142 -26.60 3.63 -2.95
N ASP A 143 -27.04 4.84 -3.31
CA ASP A 143 -26.46 6.08 -2.76
C ASP A 143 -26.50 6.11 -1.22
N ALA A 144 -27.60 5.64 -0.63
CA ALA A 144 -27.75 5.54 0.83
C ALA A 144 -26.72 4.56 1.44
N GLN A 145 -26.50 3.40 0.81
CA GLN A 145 -25.51 2.43 1.25
C GLN A 145 -24.07 2.96 1.09
N GLN A 146 -23.79 3.72 0.03
CA GLN A 146 -22.49 4.36 -0.18
C GLN A 146 -22.19 5.39 0.92
N GLU A 147 -23.16 6.24 1.27
CA GLU A 147 -22.99 7.20 2.35
C GLU A 147 -22.81 6.51 3.71
N GLN A 148 -23.58 5.46 3.98
CA GLN A 148 -23.39 4.65 5.18
C GLN A 148 -21.98 4.03 5.23
N MET A 149 -21.49 3.51 4.10
CA MET A 149 -20.12 2.98 4.01
C MET A 149 -19.08 4.07 4.30
N LYS A 150 -19.28 5.30 3.81
CA LYS A 150 -18.39 6.44 4.09
C LYS A 150 -18.36 6.77 5.58
N GLN A 151 -19.51 6.85 6.24
CA GLN A 151 -19.60 7.10 7.69
C GLN A 151 -18.92 6.00 8.52
N MET A 152 -19.09 4.73 8.14
CA MET A 152 -18.40 3.62 8.79
C MET A 152 -16.87 3.75 8.69
N ARG A 153 -16.36 4.20 7.53
CA ARG A 153 -14.93 4.42 7.32
C ARG A 153 -14.41 5.58 8.15
N GLU A 154 -15.16 6.68 8.24
CA GLU A 154 -14.81 7.83 9.10
C GLU A 154 -14.74 7.42 10.57
N LYS A 155 -15.76 6.73 11.10
CA LYS A 155 -15.77 6.22 12.49
C LYS A 155 -14.55 5.34 12.79
N ASN A 156 -14.19 4.43 11.90
CA ASN A 156 -13.00 3.57 12.07
C ASN A 156 -11.68 4.37 12.07
N ARG A 157 -11.59 5.50 11.36
CA ARG A 157 -10.39 6.35 11.36
C ARG A 157 -10.21 7.09 12.68
N HIS A 158 -11.29 7.43 13.37
CA HIS A 158 -11.23 8.11 14.67
C HIS A 158 -10.80 7.18 15.80
N HIS A 159 -11.16 5.89 15.76
CA HIS A 159 -10.77 4.92 16.78
C HIS A 159 -9.30 4.48 16.73
N GLY A 160 -8.60 4.70 15.60
CA GLY A 160 -7.17 4.39 15.47
C GLY A 160 -6.21 5.51 15.92
N LYS A 161 -6.73 6.61 16.49
CA LYS A 161 -5.96 7.75 16.99
C LYS A 161 -6.05 7.92 18.52
N GLY A 162 -6.62 6.95 19.23
CA GLY A 162 -6.66 6.89 20.69
C GLY A 162 -5.51 6.08 21.27
#